data_AF-A0ABD2Y6P1-F1
#
_entry.id   AF-A0ABD2Y6P1-F1
#
_cell.length_a   1.000
_cell.length_b   1.000
_cell.length_c   1.000
_cell.angle_alpha   90.00
_cell.angle_beta   90.00
_cell.angle_gamma   90.00
#
_symmetry.space_group_name_H-M   'P 1'
#
loop_
_entity.id
_entity.type
_entity.pdbx_description
1 polymer ?
#
loop_
_entity_poly.entity_id
_entity_poly.type
_entity_poly.pdbx_seq_one_letter_code
_entity_poly.pdbx_strand_id
1 'polypeptide(L)'
;MYRPGAATTNRGGVPTDSGDSVVTLDQIPCWSDGEYRYSCENEDGPFPNSCFADPLTSASEAGSSGNGMVSRFPVDHEINSKIYLWRGNPWNLEVDAVVNSTNENLDEAHSSPGLHAAAGPGLAEECATLGGCRTGMAKVTRAYDLPARRVIHTVGPKYAVKYHTAAENALSHCYRSCLELLIENGLESIAVGCIYTEAKNYPREPAAHVAIRTVRRFLEKQKDKIKAIVFCTTTSSDTEIYKRLLPLYFPRDKQEEEIAISKLPADVGDENGETVIDERKIRIKPLPNVKKNAPKPPLPSSDLPVSDVGLTRRSSSYLDSYLDPAFMSLIKDPDQRRKEQWEKTAQAQSGWNCFKMLGYGDLGGPPLSAAEEYSLHSRYLAKANSLNLSEIAEMKIVYRGGVDSEGRPVMVIVGAHFLLRCLDRERFVLYVVKEFEPLMQKPYSIVYFHSAASLQPQPDLGWMRRLQQILGRKHQRNLHAIYVLHPTFGLKAAIFAMQLVVDNVVWKKVIYVDRLLQLFKYVPREQLTIPDFVFQHDLEVNGGKGVIVDPRTKYVYQRP
;
A
#
# COMPACT_ATOMS: atom_id res chain seq x y z
N MET A 1 -31.38 -3.65 67.14
CA MET A 1 -32.26 -3.34 65.99
C MET A 1 -31.91 -1.95 65.49
N TYR A 2 -32.01 -1.75 64.17
CA TYR A 2 -31.80 -0.52 63.38
C TYR A 2 -30.37 -0.21 62.85
N ARG A 3 -30.12 -0.72 61.64
CA ARG A 3 -29.59 0.04 60.48
C ARG A 3 -30.75 0.87 59.88
N PRO A 4 -30.57 1.89 58.99
CA PRO A 4 -29.56 1.98 57.91
C PRO A 4 -29.06 3.41 57.56
N GLY A 5 -28.22 3.53 56.52
CA GLY A 5 -28.00 4.80 55.78
C GLY A 5 -26.67 4.88 55.03
N ALA A 6 -26.65 4.39 53.78
CA ALA A 6 -25.53 4.51 52.86
C ALA A 6 -25.42 5.95 52.32
N ALA A 7 -24.22 6.54 52.36
CA ALA A 7 -23.94 7.87 51.82
C ALA A 7 -23.56 7.76 50.33
N THR A 8 -24.46 8.19 49.46
CA THR A 8 -24.18 8.56 48.07
C THR A 8 -23.55 9.96 48.08
N THR A 9 -22.26 10.05 47.79
CA THR A 9 -21.61 11.35 47.55
C THR A 9 -21.88 11.79 46.13
N ASN A 10 -22.79 12.75 45.96
CA ASN A 10 -22.91 13.58 44.76
C ASN A 10 -21.56 14.25 44.48
N ARG A 11 -20.91 13.93 43.35
CA ARG A 11 -19.86 14.78 42.76
C ARG A 11 -20.49 15.59 41.64
N GLY A 12 -21.05 16.74 42.01
CA GLY A 12 -21.30 17.82 41.07
C GLY A 12 -19.98 18.56 40.82
N GLY A 13 -19.36 18.30 39.67
CA GLY A 13 -18.30 19.15 39.12
C GLY A 13 -18.95 20.28 38.30
N VAL A 14 -18.55 21.51 38.57
CA VAL A 14 -18.93 22.71 37.80
C VAL A 14 -18.38 22.56 36.36
N PRO A 15 -19.15 22.90 35.31
CA PRO A 15 -18.67 22.79 33.95
C PRO A 15 -17.64 23.89 33.68
N THR A 16 -16.42 23.49 33.34
CA THR A 16 -15.43 24.37 32.75
C THR A 16 -15.76 24.60 31.27
N ASP A 17 -15.73 25.86 30.88
CA ASP A 17 -16.11 26.43 29.59
C ASP A 17 -15.14 26.02 28.45
N SER A 18 -15.17 24.73 28.08
CA SER A 18 -14.54 24.19 26.87
C SER A 18 -15.45 23.11 26.31
N GLY A 19 -16.05 23.35 25.15
CA GLY A 19 -17.21 22.63 24.61
C GLY A 19 -16.99 21.19 24.17
N ASP A 20 -16.70 20.27 25.09
CA ASP A 20 -16.78 18.82 24.86
C ASP A 20 -18.06 18.27 25.51
N SER A 21 -19.13 18.17 24.71
CA SER A 21 -20.37 17.51 25.13
C SER A 21 -20.18 15.99 25.14
N VAL A 22 -20.45 15.35 26.29
CA VAL A 22 -20.54 13.88 26.39
C VAL A 22 -21.67 13.38 25.50
N VAL A 23 -21.41 12.35 24.70
CA VAL A 23 -22.37 11.76 23.76
C VAL A 23 -22.75 10.35 24.23
N THR A 24 -24.04 10.11 24.40
CA THR A 24 -24.58 8.79 24.77
C THR A 24 -24.78 7.91 23.54
N LEU A 25 -24.76 6.59 23.71
CA LEU A 25 -24.94 5.63 22.60
C LEU A 25 -26.26 5.85 21.84
N ASP A 26 -27.33 6.24 22.55
CA ASP A 26 -28.67 6.49 21.96
C ASP A 26 -28.70 7.66 20.97
N GLN A 27 -27.72 8.56 21.01
CA GLN A 27 -27.60 9.69 20.09
C GLN A 27 -26.92 9.30 18.77
N ILE A 28 -26.35 8.09 18.69
CA ILE A 28 -25.61 7.62 17.52
C ILE A 28 -26.52 6.70 16.70
N PRO A 29 -26.71 6.96 15.40
CA PRO A 29 -27.53 6.10 14.56
C PRO A 29 -26.93 4.70 14.48
N CYS A 30 -27.75 3.68 14.71
CA CYS A 30 -27.34 2.29 14.53
C CYS A 30 -27.20 1.99 13.05
N TRP A 31 -26.31 1.07 12.69
CA TRP A 31 -26.09 0.66 11.31
C TRP A 31 -27.36 0.05 10.66
N SER A 32 -28.22 -0.58 11.46
CA SER A 32 -29.51 -1.10 11.01
C SER A 32 -30.50 0.01 10.62
N ASP A 33 -30.32 1.23 11.13
CA ASP A 33 -31.26 2.32 10.91
C ASP A 33 -31.01 2.90 9.52
N GLY A 34 -32.05 2.90 8.69
CA GLY A 34 -31.98 3.08 7.23
C GLY A 34 -31.52 4.45 6.71
N GLU A 35 -30.93 5.31 7.54
CA GLU A 35 -30.45 6.65 7.14
C GLU A 35 -29.21 6.61 6.25
N TYR A 36 -28.49 5.49 6.20
CA TYR A 36 -27.37 5.28 5.27
C TYR A 36 -27.79 4.60 3.96
N ARG A 37 -29.02 4.79 3.49
CA ARG A 37 -29.42 4.34 2.14
C ARG A 37 -28.69 5.19 1.11
N TYR A 38 -27.89 4.54 0.27
CA TYR A 38 -27.28 5.19 -0.88
C TYR A 38 -28.40 5.71 -1.79
N SER A 39 -28.55 7.03 -1.88
CA SER A 39 -29.34 7.68 -2.93
C SER A 39 -28.62 7.47 -4.27
N CYS A 40 -28.81 6.30 -4.87
CA CYS A 40 -28.51 6.10 -6.28
C CYS A 40 -29.73 6.56 -7.08
N GLU A 41 -30.05 7.86 -6.99
CA GLU A 41 -31.05 8.50 -7.83
C GLU A 41 -30.39 9.72 -8.49
N ASN A 42 -30.50 9.75 -9.82
CA ASN A 42 -30.06 10.78 -10.77
C ASN A 42 -28.60 10.70 -11.25
N GLU A 43 -28.35 9.77 -12.18
CA GLU A 43 -27.97 10.12 -13.56
C GLU A 43 -28.58 9.07 -14.53
N ASP A 44 -29.88 9.21 -14.82
CA ASP A 44 -30.52 8.55 -15.96
C ASP A 44 -30.52 9.50 -17.17
N GLY A 45 -29.92 9.04 -18.26
CA GLY A 45 -30.11 9.50 -19.62
C GLY A 45 -29.96 8.29 -20.57
N PRO A 46 -30.83 8.14 -21.59
CA PRO A 46 -31.71 6.99 -21.69
C PRO A 46 -31.19 5.91 -22.64
N PHE A 47 -31.34 4.64 -22.26
CA PHE A 47 -31.40 3.53 -23.21
C PHE A 47 -32.65 2.67 -22.94
N PRO A 48 -33.45 2.36 -23.97
CA PRO A 48 -34.80 1.85 -23.78
C PRO A 48 -34.79 0.35 -23.44
N ASN A 49 -35.55 -0.01 -22.42
CA ASN A 49 -36.06 -1.37 -22.27
C ASN A 49 -37.05 -1.66 -23.39
N SER A 50 -36.73 -2.59 -24.28
CA SER A 50 -37.74 -3.35 -25.01
C SER A 50 -37.46 -4.84 -24.89
N CYS A 51 -38.36 -5.49 -24.15
CA CYS A 51 -38.72 -6.89 -24.18
C CYS A 51 -38.31 -7.63 -25.46
N PHE A 52 -37.46 -8.65 -25.32
CA PHE A 52 -37.64 -9.92 -26.01
C PHE A 52 -37.24 -11.04 -25.04
N ALA A 53 -38.24 -11.76 -24.55
CA ALA A 53 -38.04 -13.08 -23.98
C ALA A 53 -37.71 -14.04 -25.13
N ASP A 54 -36.59 -14.74 -25.05
CA ASP A 54 -36.23 -15.80 -26.00
C ASP A 54 -36.97 -17.10 -25.58
N PRO A 55 -37.91 -17.63 -26.39
CA PRO A 55 -38.76 -18.74 -26.00
C PRO A 55 -38.18 -20.10 -26.43
N LEU A 56 -36.86 -20.32 -26.31
CA LEU A 56 -36.22 -21.60 -26.70
C LEU A 56 -35.26 -22.24 -25.70
N THR A 57 -35.32 -21.89 -24.41
CA THR A 57 -34.69 -22.71 -23.35
C THR A 57 -35.74 -23.24 -22.38
N SER A 58 -36.61 -24.13 -22.88
CA SER A 58 -37.45 -24.98 -22.04
C SER A 58 -36.70 -26.24 -21.64
N ALA A 59 -36.63 -26.45 -20.32
CA ALA A 59 -36.64 -27.72 -19.61
C ALA A 59 -35.79 -28.89 -20.15
N SER A 60 -34.67 -29.13 -19.47
CA SER A 60 -34.22 -30.49 -19.17
C SER A 60 -34.01 -30.63 -17.66
N GLU A 61 -34.96 -31.28 -16.99
CA GLU A 61 -34.75 -31.85 -15.67
C GLU A 61 -33.77 -33.02 -15.81
N ALA A 62 -32.56 -32.91 -15.22
CA ALA A 62 -31.83 -33.99 -14.55
C ALA A 62 -30.41 -33.51 -14.15
N GLY A 63 -30.08 -33.62 -12.87
CA GLY A 63 -28.68 -33.67 -12.41
C GLY A 63 -28.23 -32.50 -11.54
N SER A 64 -28.47 -32.64 -10.23
CA SER A 64 -27.93 -31.82 -9.16
C SER A 64 -26.39 -31.72 -9.18
N SER A 65 -25.86 -30.50 -9.25
CA SER A 65 -24.73 -29.97 -8.47
C SER A 65 -24.49 -28.50 -8.85
N GLY A 66 -25.50 -27.66 -8.66
CA GLY A 66 -25.32 -26.21 -8.66
C GLY A 66 -24.65 -25.83 -7.35
N ASN A 67 -23.35 -25.53 -7.38
CA ASN A 67 -22.66 -24.92 -6.25
C ASN A 67 -23.16 -23.46 -6.16
N GLY A 68 -24.31 -23.25 -5.52
CA GLY A 68 -24.84 -21.92 -5.24
C GLY A 68 -23.77 -21.11 -4.53
N MET A 69 -23.45 -19.93 -5.05
CA MET A 69 -22.39 -19.09 -4.49
C MET A 69 -22.82 -18.66 -3.07
N VAL A 70 -22.34 -19.39 -2.05
CA VAL A 70 -22.69 -19.12 -0.66
C VAL A 70 -22.08 -17.78 -0.27
N SER A 71 -22.93 -16.83 0.13
CA SER A 71 -22.48 -15.52 0.61
C SER A 71 -21.52 -15.69 1.78
N ARG A 72 -20.37 -15.01 1.71
CA ARG A 72 -19.31 -15.11 2.72
C ARG A 72 -19.65 -14.38 4.02
N PHE A 73 -20.53 -13.39 3.91
CA PHE A 73 -21.08 -12.56 4.97
C PHE A 73 -22.58 -12.37 4.72
N PRO A 74 -23.43 -13.32 5.18
CA PRO A 74 -24.87 -13.21 4.97
C PRO A 74 -25.48 -12.07 5.78
N VAL A 75 -26.68 -11.63 5.38
CA VAL A 75 -27.47 -10.68 6.17
C VAL A 75 -27.76 -11.26 7.55
N ASP A 76 -27.35 -10.54 8.60
CA ASP A 76 -27.63 -10.88 10.00
C ASP A 76 -28.07 -9.61 10.74
N HIS A 77 -29.38 -9.51 11.00
CA HIS A 77 -29.97 -8.35 11.65
C HIS A 77 -29.51 -8.18 13.11
N GLU A 78 -29.16 -9.27 13.80
CA GLU A 78 -28.72 -9.22 15.19
C GLU A 78 -27.27 -8.72 15.31
N ILE A 79 -26.42 -9.07 14.33
CA ILE A 79 -25.08 -8.52 14.23
C ILE A 79 -25.15 -7.04 13.78
N ASN A 80 -26.00 -6.72 12.81
CA ASN A 80 -26.12 -5.37 12.28
C ASN A 80 -26.62 -4.36 13.33
N SER A 81 -27.50 -4.77 14.26
CA SER A 81 -28.01 -3.89 15.33
C SER A 81 -26.96 -3.54 16.41
N LYS A 82 -25.77 -4.16 16.35
CA LYS A 82 -24.67 -3.94 17.29
C LYS A 82 -23.60 -3.00 16.73
N ILE A 83 -23.69 -2.61 15.46
CA ILE A 83 -22.70 -1.77 14.79
C ILE A 83 -23.18 -0.32 14.73
N TYR A 84 -22.29 0.60 15.05
CA TYR A 84 -22.53 2.04 14.98
C TYR A 84 -21.37 2.69 14.23
N LEU A 85 -21.67 3.70 13.40
CA LEU A 85 -20.67 4.53 12.74
C LEU A 85 -20.85 5.97 13.23
N TRP A 86 -19.81 6.52 13.83
CA TRP A 86 -19.83 7.88 14.36
C TRP A 86 -18.60 8.66 13.94
N ARG A 87 -18.78 9.95 13.69
CA ARG A 87 -17.68 10.87 13.36
C ARG A 87 -17.38 11.74 14.58
N GLY A 88 -16.27 11.45 15.25
CA GLY A 88 -15.87 12.13 16.48
C GLY A 88 -14.75 11.42 17.22
N ASN A 89 -14.35 12.00 18.35
CA ASN A 89 -13.30 11.46 19.20
C ASN A 89 -13.86 10.34 20.09
N PRO A 90 -13.30 9.11 20.05
CA PRO A 90 -13.83 7.96 20.78
C PRO A 90 -14.08 8.21 22.28
N TRP A 91 -13.24 9.04 22.91
CA TRP A 91 -13.29 9.30 24.35
C TRP A 91 -14.39 10.26 24.80
N ASN A 92 -15.12 10.90 23.88
CA ASN A 92 -16.30 11.69 24.23
C ASN A 92 -17.57 10.83 24.38
N LEU A 93 -17.48 9.52 24.08
CA LEU A 93 -18.61 8.59 24.14
C LEU A 93 -18.76 7.95 25.53
N GLU A 94 -19.99 7.92 26.03
CA GLU A 94 -20.36 7.14 27.22
C GLU A 94 -20.53 5.66 26.84
N VAL A 95 -19.41 4.92 26.88
CA VAL A 95 -19.33 3.47 26.59
C VAL A 95 -18.48 2.75 27.64
N ASP A 96 -18.54 1.42 27.71
CA ASP A 96 -17.76 0.68 28.68
C ASP A 96 -16.24 0.79 28.43
N ALA A 97 -15.80 0.72 27.17
CA ALA A 97 -14.40 0.80 26.81
C ALA A 97 -14.13 1.71 25.61
N VAL A 98 -13.07 2.50 25.71
CA VAL A 98 -12.52 3.29 24.59
C VAL A 98 -11.17 2.73 24.18
N VAL A 99 -10.93 2.57 22.88
CA VAL A 99 -9.65 2.09 22.37
C VAL A 99 -8.69 3.25 22.11
N ASN A 100 -7.51 3.18 22.70
CA ASN A 100 -6.37 4.05 22.42
C ASN A 100 -5.37 3.34 21.49
N SER A 101 -5.11 3.91 20.31
CA SER A 101 -3.99 3.47 19.45
C SER A 101 -2.73 4.25 19.85
N THR A 102 -1.69 3.53 20.26
CA THR A 102 -0.42 4.10 20.71
C THR A 102 0.80 3.31 20.16
N ASN A 103 1.97 3.48 20.76
CA ASN A 103 3.23 2.79 20.49
C ASN A 103 3.56 1.75 21.58
N GLU A 104 4.69 1.08 21.43
CA GLU A 104 5.12 0.02 22.34
C GLU A 104 5.41 0.48 23.77
N ASN A 105 5.65 1.77 23.97
CA ASN A 105 5.94 2.36 25.28
C ASN A 105 4.67 2.83 26.01
N LEU A 106 3.50 2.81 25.35
CA LEU A 106 2.24 3.35 25.86
C LEU A 106 2.33 4.82 26.29
N ASP A 107 3.10 5.61 25.55
CA ASP A 107 3.32 7.01 25.89
C ASP A 107 2.18 7.92 25.43
N GLU A 108 2.11 9.10 26.05
CA GLU A 108 1.15 10.15 25.69
C GLU A 108 1.42 10.71 24.30
N ALA A 109 2.69 10.92 23.94
CA ALA A 109 3.09 11.56 22.70
C ALA A 109 2.62 10.83 21.43
N HIS A 110 2.46 9.50 21.49
CA HIS A 110 1.97 8.69 20.37
C HIS A 110 0.54 8.17 20.56
N SER A 111 -0.10 8.54 21.67
CA SER A 111 -1.53 8.28 21.87
C SER A 111 -2.37 9.23 21.00
N SER A 112 -3.67 8.92 20.90
CA SER A 112 -4.57 9.80 20.14
C SER A 112 -4.59 11.21 20.77
N PRO A 113 -4.41 12.27 19.96
CA PRO A 113 -4.24 13.63 20.47
C PRO A 113 -5.49 14.06 21.24
N GLY A 114 -5.32 14.46 22.50
CA GLY A 114 -6.41 14.88 23.39
C GLY A 114 -6.92 13.80 24.36
N LEU A 115 -6.60 12.52 24.15
CA LEU A 115 -7.08 11.46 25.05
C LEU A 115 -6.54 11.60 26.49
N HIS A 116 -5.23 11.77 26.65
CA HIS A 116 -4.62 11.93 27.99
C HIS A 116 -5.04 13.25 28.64
N ALA A 117 -5.21 14.31 27.84
CA ALA A 117 -5.75 15.57 28.33
C ALA A 117 -7.18 15.44 28.85
N ALA A 118 -8.03 14.64 28.19
CA ALA A 118 -9.41 14.38 28.61
C ALA A 118 -9.49 13.40 29.80
N ALA A 119 -8.59 12.40 29.87
CA ALA A 119 -8.58 11.43 30.96
C ALA A 119 -7.91 11.94 32.24
N GLY A 120 -7.03 12.93 32.12
CA GLY A 120 -6.22 13.43 33.23
C GLY A 120 -4.92 12.64 33.45
N PRO A 121 -4.02 13.14 34.34
CA PRO A 121 -2.66 12.62 34.49
C PRO A 121 -2.58 11.19 35.03
N GLY A 122 -3.63 10.73 35.73
CA GLY A 122 -3.68 9.37 36.27
C GLY A 122 -3.55 8.29 35.18
N LEU A 123 -4.03 8.57 33.96
CA LEU A 123 -3.90 7.63 32.84
C LEU A 123 -2.44 7.39 32.47
N ALA A 124 -1.64 8.45 32.38
CA ALA A 124 -0.21 8.35 32.07
C ALA A 124 0.57 7.60 33.17
N GLU A 125 0.22 7.83 34.43
CA GLU A 125 0.83 7.13 35.57
C GLU A 125 0.56 5.62 35.52
N GLU A 126 -0.68 5.20 35.26
CA GLU A 126 -1.02 3.78 35.12
C GLU A 126 -0.39 3.15 33.88
N CYS A 127 -0.36 3.85 32.74
CA CYS A 127 0.32 3.39 31.53
C CYS A 127 1.82 3.09 31.78
N ALA A 128 2.49 3.91 32.59
CA ALA A 128 3.89 3.69 32.95
C ALA A 128 4.10 2.38 33.76
N THR A 129 3.11 1.96 34.54
CA THR A 129 3.18 0.70 35.32
C THR A 129 2.99 -0.57 34.48
N LEU A 130 2.42 -0.45 33.28
CA LEU A 130 2.11 -1.60 32.44
C LEU A 130 3.33 -2.26 31.79
N GLY A 131 4.48 -1.60 31.75
CA GLY A 131 5.71 -2.15 31.14
C GLY A 131 5.63 -2.31 29.62
N GLY A 132 4.94 -1.39 28.94
CA GLY A 132 4.79 -1.35 27.47
C GLY A 132 3.80 -2.37 26.89
N CYS A 133 3.64 -2.40 25.58
CA CYS A 133 2.76 -3.32 24.86
C CYS A 133 3.34 -3.70 23.50
N ARG A 134 3.20 -4.97 23.09
CA ARG A 134 3.74 -5.41 21.79
C ARG A 134 2.79 -5.01 20.66
N THR A 135 3.33 -4.78 19.46
CA THR A 135 2.51 -4.60 18.24
C THR A 135 1.52 -5.76 18.09
N GLY A 136 0.26 -5.44 17.81
CA GLY A 136 -0.83 -6.41 17.71
C GLY A 136 -1.54 -6.72 19.01
N MET A 137 -0.92 -6.48 20.17
CA MET A 137 -1.49 -6.79 21.48
C MET A 137 -2.26 -5.59 22.04
N ALA A 138 -3.02 -5.83 23.10
CA ALA A 138 -3.73 -4.79 23.84
C ALA A 138 -3.54 -4.95 25.36
N LYS A 139 -3.72 -3.84 26.10
CA LYS A 139 -3.71 -3.80 27.58
C LYS A 139 -4.83 -2.86 28.06
N VAL A 140 -5.33 -3.09 29.26
CA VAL A 140 -6.44 -2.32 29.84
C VAL A 140 -5.98 -1.48 31.03
N THR A 141 -6.54 -0.28 31.17
CA THR A 141 -6.35 0.67 32.29
C THR A 141 -7.70 1.21 32.74
N ARG A 142 -7.71 2.00 33.82
CA ARG A 142 -8.89 2.81 34.17
C ARG A 142 -9.03 4.00 33.22
N ALA A 143 -10.25 4.51 33.11
CA ALA A 143 -10.55 5.62 32.20
C ALA A 143 -10.49 7.01 32.86
N TYR A 144 -10.35 7.08 34.19
CA TYR A 144 -10.19 8.32 34.95
C TYR A 144 -11.32 9.32 34.72
N ASP A 145 -11.03 10.49 34.17
CA ASP A 145 -12.00 11.57 33.96
C ASP A 145 -12.84 11.40 32.69
N LEU A 146 -12.59 10.35 31.89
CA LEU A 146 -13.38 10.04 30.71
C LEU A 146 -14.79 9.54 31.07
N PRO A 147 -15.79 9.77 30.21
CA PRO A 147 -17.12 9.17 30.36
C PRO A 147 -17.11 7.64 30.24
N ALA A 148 -16.07 7.07 29.63
CA ALA A 148 -15.92 5.62 29.52
C ALA A 148 -15.49 4.97 30.84
N ARG A 149 -15.71 3.65 31.01
CA ARG A 149 -15.30 2.95 32.25
C ARG A 149 -13.84 2.48 32.22
N ARG A 150 -13.35 2.09 31.04
CA ARG A 150 -12.00 1.55 30.82
C ARG A 150 -11.39 2.11 29.54
N VAL A 151 -10.06 2.15 29.48
CA VAL A 151 -9.31 2.41 28.24
C VAL A 151 -8.54 1.15 27.85
N ILE A 152 -8.70 0.73 26.60
CA ILE A 152 -7.98 -0.40 26.01
C ILE A 152 -6.90 0.17 25.09
N HIS A 153 -5.64 0.01 25.49
CA HIS A 153 -4.49 0.48 24.75
C HIS A 153 -3.99 -0.61 23.81
N THR A 154 -3.89 -0.31 22.52
CA THR A 154 -3.36 -1.25 21.52
C THR A 154 -2.31 -0.60 20.64
N VAL A 155 -1.40 -1.43 20.12
CA VAL A 155 -0.27 -0.98 19.32
C VAL A 155 -0.46 -1.46 17.88
N GLY A 156 -1.06 -0.60 17.07
CA GLY A 156 -1.15 -0.80 15.62
C GLY A 156 0.21 -0.89 14.94
N PRO A 157 0.36 -1.70 13.87
CA PRO A 157 1.63 -1.92 13.19
C PRO A 157 2.08 -0.71 12.37
N LYS A 158 3.40 -0.50 12.30
CA LYS A 158 4.00 0.39 11.30
C LYS A 158 3.97 -0.30 9.94
N TYR A 159 3.27 0.29 8.99
CA TYR A 159 3.11 -0.30 7.67
C TYR A 159 4.36 -0.09 6.82
N ALA A 160 4.82 -1.19 6.22
CA ALA A 160 5.83 -1.18 5.18
C ALA A 160 5.41 -2.19 4.11
N VAL A 161 5.50 -1.81 2.84
CA VAL A 161 5.06 -2.65 1.70
C VAL A 161 5.68 -4.05 1.75
N LYS A 162 6.97 -4.15 2.11
CA LYS A 162 7.70 -5.43 2.29
C LYS A 162 7.10 -6.36 3.34
N TYR A 163 6.34 -5.82 4.29
CA TYR A 163 5.72 -6.54 5.40
C TYR A 163 4.20 -6.37 5.41
N HIS A 164 3.58 -6.12 4.24
CA HIS A 164 2.13 -5.86 4.15
C HIS A 164 1.31 -6.96 4.85
N THR A 165 1.62 -8.25 4.65
CA THR A 165 0.88 -9.32 5.32
C THR A 165 1.10 -9.37 6.83
N ALA A 166 2.31 -9.06 7.29
CA ALA A 166 2.59 -9.01 8.72
C ALA A 166 1.85 -7.82 9.37
N ALA A 167 1.77 -6.69 8.67
CA ALA A 167 1.01 -5.53 9.10
C ALA A 167 -0.50 -5.81 9.09
N GLU A 168 -1.03 -6.54 8.10
CA GLU A 168 -2.42 -6.98 8.06
C GLU A 168 -2.77 -7.92 9.23
N ASN A 169 -1.97 -8.94 9.47
CA ASN A 169 -2.17 -9.85 10.60
C ASN A 169 -2.07 -9.12 11.94
N ALA A 170 -1.06 -8.25 12.10
CA ALA A 170 -0.90 -7.47 13.33
C ALA A 170 -2.08 -6.50 13.55
N LEU A 171 -2.60 -5.86 12.50
CA LEU A 171 -3.75 -4.97 12.61
C LEU A 171 -5.01 -5.75 12.99
N SER A 172 -5.27 -6.90 12.35
CA SER A 172 -6.36 -7.81 12.74
C SER A 172 -6.22 -8.23 14.21
N HIS A 173 -5.01 -8.57 14.64
CA HIS A 173 -4.74 -8.94 16.04
C HIS A 173 -5.03 -7.79 17.00
N CYS A 174 -4.77 -6.52 16.63
CA CYS A 174 -5.11 -5.38 17.47
C CYS A 174 -6.61 -5.33 17.78
N TYR A 175 -7.46 -5.40 16.74
CA TYR A 175 -8.91 -5.40 16.92
C TYR A 175 -9.38 -6.60 17.72
N ARG A 176 -8.86 -7.79 17.42
CA ARG A 176 -9.21 -9.02 18.15
C ARG A 176 -8.86 -8.94 19.63
N SER A 177 -7.62 -8.56 19.97
CA SER A 177 -7.17 -8.42 21.35
C SER A 177 -7.97 -7.34 22.11
N CYS A 178 -8.41 -6.27 21.44
CA CYS A 178 -9.29 -5.29 22.07
C CYS A 178 -10.65 -5.90 22.43
N LEU A 179 -11.25 -6.67 21.52
CA LEU A 179 -12.55 -7.32 21.76
C LEU A 179 -12.46 -8.49 22.76
N GLU A 180 -11.34 -9.20 22.79
CA GLU A 180 -11.06 -10.23 23.81
C GLU A 180 -10.97 -9.59 25.21
N LEU A 181 -10.19 -8.51 25.35
CA LEU A 181 -10.08 -7.79 26.63
C LEU A 181 -11.42 -7.17 27.07
N LEU A 182 -12.24 -6.71 26.12
CA LEU A 182 -13.59 -6.23 26.42
C LEU A 182 -14.41 -7.31 27.15
N ILE A 183 -14.45 -8.52 26.58
CA ILE A 183 -15.17 -9.66 27.13
C ILE A 183 -14.56 -10.11 28.47
N GLU A 184 -13.23 -10.22 28.55
CA GLU A 184 -12.52 -10.65 29.76
C GLU A 184 -12.76 -9.73 30.95
N ASN A 185 -12.97 -8.43 30.71
CA ASN A 185 -13.27 -7.44 31.74
C ASN A 185 -14.78 -7.30 32.03
N GLY A 186 -15.64 -8.13 31.41
CA GLY A 186 -17.09 -8.07 31.59
C GLY A 186 -17.72 -6.78 31.07
N LEU A 187 -17.15 -6.21 30.02
CA LEU A 187 -17.63 -5.01 29.35
C LEU A 187 -18.41 -5.40 28.09
N GLU A 188 -19.39 -4.59 27.68
CA GLU A 188 -20.33 -4.97 26.62
C GLU A 188 -20.35 -3.96 25.46
N SER A 189 -19.81 -2.76 25.65
CA SER A 189 -19.78 -1.69 24.64
C SER A 189 -18.37 -1.12 24.42
N ILE A 190 -17.98 -0.92 23.16
CA ILE A 190 -16.64 -0.45 22.81
C ILE A 190 -16.66 0.62 21.71
N ALA A 191 -15.91 1.70 21.92
CA ALA A 191 -15.64 2.72 20.91
C ALA A 191 -14.22 2.55 20.36
N VAL A 192 -14.11 2.31 19.06
CA VAL A 192 -12.84 2.02 18.39
C VAL A 192 -12.57 3.04 17.29
N GLY A 193 -11.47 3.78 17.43
CA GLY A 193 -10.97 4.67 16.39
C GLY A 193 -10.18 3.94 15.29
N CYS A 194 -9.77 4.67 14.25
CA CYS A 194 -8.87 4.13 13.23
C CYS A 194 -7.47 3.85 13.84
N ILE A 195 -7.18 2.58 14.16
CA ILE A 195 -5.89 2.15 14.75
C ILE A 195 -4.70 2.44 13.82
N TYR A 196 -4.97 2.52 12.52
CA TYR A 196 -4.05 2.71 11.40
C TYR A 196 -3.81 4.18 11.05
N THR A 197 -3.40 4.98 12.04
CA THR A 197 -3.19 6.44 11.86
C THR A 197 -2.16 6.78 10.78
N GLU A 198 -2.20 8.01 10.26
CA GLU A 198 -1.26 8.50 9.22
C GLU A 198 0.21 8.31 9.64
N ALA A 199 0.52 8.48 10.93
CA ALA A 199 1.86 8.27 11.48
C ALA A 199 2.39 6.84 11.26
N LYS A 200 1.51 5.85 11.06
CA LYS A 200 1.85 4.46 10.81
C LYS A 200 1.95 4.11 9.33
N ASN A 201 1.70 5.07 8.42
CA ASN A 201 1.78 4.92 6.96
C ASN A 201 0.95 3.77 6.37
N TYR A 202 -0.11 3.34 7.06
CA TYR A 202 -0.95 2.24 6.61
C TYR A 202 -1.99 2.76 5.60
N PRO A 203 -2.12 2.15 4.41
CA PRO A 203 -3.19 2.49 3.47
C PRO A 203 -4.58 2.39 4.12
N ARG A 204 -5.33 3.51 4.12
CA ARG A 204 -6.61 3.65 4.82
C ARG A 204 -7.64 2.58 4.43
N GLU A 205 -7.91 2.44 3.14
CA GLU A 205 -8.94 1.52 2.63
C GLU A 205 -8.61 0.04 2.89
N PRO A 206 -7.40 -0.47 2.59
CA PRO A 206 -6.99 -1.81 3.02
C PRO A 206 -7.09 -2.02 4.54
N ALA A 207 -6.72 -1.03 5.35
CA ALA A 207 -6.81 -1.14 6.79
C ALA A 207 -8.27 -1.18 7.30
N ALA A 208 -9.17 -0.43 6.66
CA ALA A 208 -10.60 -0.45 6.94
C ALA A 208 -11.22 -1.82 6.61
N HIS A 209 -10.83 -2.44 5.49
CA HIS A 209 -11.21 -3.82 5.17
C HIS A 209 -10.83 -4.79 6.30
N VAL A 210 -9.59 -4.71 6.79
CA VAL A 210 -9.11 -5.55 7.91
C VAL A 210 -9.94 -5.30 9.17
N ALA A 211 -10.12 -4.03 9.55
CA ALA A 211 -10.88 -3.64 10.75
C ALA A 211 -12.30 -4.20 10.73
N ILE A 212 -13.04 -3.91 9.66
CA ILE A 212 -14.46 -4.28 9.51
C ILE A 212 -14.60 -5.80 9.44
N ARG A 213 -13.74 -6.47 8.65
CA ARG A 213 -13.73 -7.94 8.53
C ARG A 213 -13.48 -8.62 9.87
N THR A 214 -12.45 -8.19 10.61
CA THR A 214 -12.10 -8.81 11.89
C THR A 214 -13.24 -8.66 12.89
N VAL A 215 -13.85 -7.48 12.97
CA VAL A 215 -15.02 -7.24 13.84
C VAL A 215 -16.20 -8.13 13.42
N ARG A 216 -16.50 -8.22 12.12
CA ARG A 216 -17.57 -9.08 11.61
C ARG A 216 -17.38 -10.54 12.01
N ARG A 217 -16.19 -11.11 11.76
CA ARG A 217 -15.86 -12.49 12.12
C ARG A 217 -15.87 -12.73 13.63
N PHE A 218 -15.48 -11.74 14.41
CA PHE A 218 -15.51 -11.84 15.87
C PHE A 218 -16.95 -11.90 16.39
N LEU A 219 -17.83 -11.03 15.86
CA LEU A 219 -19.25 -11.02 16.23
C LEU A 219 -19.97 -12.30 15.83
N GLU A 220 -19.66 -12.89 14.67
CA GLU A 220 -20.21 -14.20 14.28
C GLU A 220 -19.95 -15.31 15.32
N LYS A 221 -18.88 -15.19 16.12
CA LYS A 221 -18.52 -16.17 17.16
C LYS A 221 -18.98 -15.79 18.57
N GLN A 222 -19.05 -14.50 18.89
CA GLN A 222 -19.24 -13.99 20.26
C GLN A 222 -20.34 -12.92 20.38
N LYS A 223 -21.34 -12.93 19.47
CA LYS A 223 -22.39 -11.90 19.43
C LYS A 223 -23.11 -11.70 20.76
N ASP A 224 -23.35 -12.74 21.56
CA ASP A 224 -24.14 -12.64 22.79
C ASP A 224 -23.47 -11.81 23.90
N LYS A 225 -22.16 -11.62 23.81
CA LYS A 225 -21.36 -10.93 24.85
C LYS A 225 -21.15 -9.44 24.58
N ILE A 226 -21.47 -8.99 23.37
CA ILE A 226 -21.23 -7.62 22.93
C ILE A 226 -22.56 -6.97 22.58
N LYS A 227 -22.85 -5.82 23.19
CA LYS A 227 -24.05 -5.01 22.92
C LYS A 227 -23.81 -3.99 21.82
N ALA A 228 -22.65 -3.33 21.81
CA ALA A 228 -22.38 -2.27 20.84
C ALA A 228 -20.89 -2.13 20.49
N ILE A 229 -20.61 -1.96 19.20
CA ILE A 229 -19.30 -1.59 18.68
C ILE A 229 -19.47 -0.32 17.85
N VAL A 230 -18.81 0.76 18.29
CA VAL A 230 -18.83 2.06 17.63
C VAL A 230 -17.54 2.28 16.86
N PHE A 231 -17.61 2.28 15.53
CA PHE A 231 -16.52 2.73 14.68
C PHE A 231 -16.47 4.27 14.69
N CYS A 232 -15.42 4.81 15.29
CA CYS A 232 -15.22 6.24 15.43
C CYS A 232 -14.24 6.73 14.36
N THR A 233 -14.70 7.59 13.47
CA THR A 233 -13.86 8.20 12.41
C THR A 233 -13.61 9.67 12.74
N THR A 234 -12.38 10.15 12.58
CA THR A 234 -12.06 11.57 12.82
C THR A 234 -12.07 12.37 11.53
N THR A 235 -11.54 11.80 10.44
CA THR A 235 -11.49 12.42 9.12
C THR A 235 -12.72 12.08 8.28
N SER A 236 -13.15 13.01 7.42
CA SER A 236 -14.25 12.76 6.47
C SER A 236 -13.92 11.65 5.49
N SER A 237 -12.65 11.55 5.07
CA SER A 237 -12.17 10.50 4.17
C SER A 237 -12.35 9.11 4.78
N ASP A 238 -12.03 8.93 6.07
CA ASP A 238 -12.25 7.65 6.74
C ASP A 238 -13.75 7.37 6.87
N THR A 239 -14.58 8.37 7.20
CA THR A 239 -16.04 8.19 7.25
C THR A 239 -16.61 7.70 5.91
N GLU A 240 -16.18 8.26 4.78
CA GLU A 240 -16.60 7.84 3.44
C GLU A 240 -16.16 6.41 3.11
N ILE A 241 -14.94 6.04 3.50
CA ILE A 241 -14.43 4.67 3.36
C ILE A 241 -15.31 3.69 4.15
N TYR A 242 -15.57 3.96 5.43
CA TYR A 242 -16.43 3.09 6.26
C TYR A 242 -17.85 3.00 5.70
N LYS A 243 -18.45 4.11 5.27
CA LYS A 243 -19.78 4.11 4.63
C LYS A 243 -19.85 3.21 3.39
N ARG A 244 -18.80 3.21 2.57
CA ARG A 244 -18.73 2.36 1.36
C ARG A 244 -18.47 0.89 1.69
N LEU A 245 -17.68 0.61 2.73
CA LEU A 245 -17.23 -0.75 3.05
C LEU A 245 -18.16 -1.51 4.00
N LEU A 246 -18.83 -0.84 4.94
CA LEU A 246 -19.73 -1.48 5.89
C LEU A 246 -20.81 -2.35 5.23
N PRO A 247 -21.50 -1.93 4.14
CA PRO A 247 -22.49 -2.76 3.46
C PRO A 247 -21.93 -4.07 2.90
N LEU A 248 -20.62 -4.12 2.60
CA LEU A 248 -19.98 -5.32 2.05
C LEU A 248 -19.80 -6.42 3.12
N TYR A 249 -19.63 -6.04 4.39
CA TYR A 249 -19.38 -6.97 5.50
C TYR A 249 -20.58 -7.11 6.44
N PHE A 250 -21.44 -6.11 6.48
CA PHE A 250 -22.66 -6.02 7.27
C PHE A 250 -23.83 -5.65 6.34
N PRO A 251 -24.16 -6.52 5.35
CA PRO A 251 -25.27 -6.24 4.44
C PRO A 251 -26.57 -6.18 5.23
N ARG A 252 -27.40 -5.17 4.95
CA ARG A 252 -28.70 -4.92 5.60
C ARG A 252 -29.83 -5.67 4.91
N ASP A 253 -29.74 -5.78 3.58
CA ASP A 253 -30.72 -6.40 2.70
C ASP A 253 -30.03 -7.36 1.72
N LYS A 254 -30.82 -8.24 1.09
CA LYS A 254 -30.32 -9.21 0.09
C LYS A 254 -29.63 -8.53 -1.11
N GLN A 255 -30.05 -7.32 -1.47
CA GLN A 255 -29.40 -6.55 -2.55
C GLN A 255 -27.97 -6.16 -2.19
N GLU A 256 -27.74 -5.69 -0.96
CA GLU A 256 -26.40 -5.37 -0.48
C GLU A 256 -25.52 -6.62 -0.39
N GLU A 257 -26.11 -7.76 -0.01
CA GLU A 257 -25.44 -9.05 0.00
C GLU A 257 -25.00 -9.49 -1.40
N GLU A 258 -25.84 -9.34 -2.42
CA GLU A 258 -25.48 -9.63 -3.82
C GLU A 258 -24.36 -8.70 -4.32
N ILE A 259 -24.43 -7.40 -4.00
CA ILE A 259 -23.37 -6.45 -4.31
C ILE A 259 -22.07 -6.84 -3.59
N ALA A 260 -22.14 -7.28 -2.34
CA ALA A 260 -20.98 -7.72 -1.56
C ALA A 260 -20.29 -8.92 -2.20
N ILE A 261 -21.06 -9.90 -2.68
CA ILE A 261 -20.52 -11.08 -3.41
C ILE A 261 -19.75 -10.64 -4.66
N SER A 262 -20.23 -9.61 -5.38
CA SER A 262 -19.57 -9.13 -6.60
C SER A 262 -18.30 -8.31 -6.35
N LYS A 263 -18.25 -7.56 -5.23
CA LYS A 263 -17.18 -6.59 -4.94
C LYS A 263 -16.07 -7.13 -4.05
N LEU A 264 -16.36 -8.12 -3.21
CA LEU A 264 -15.35 -8.71 -2.32
C LEU A 264 -14.49 -9.74 -3.07
N PRO A 265 -13.17 -9.74 -2.88
CA PRO A 265 -12.31 -10.77 -3.46
C PRO A 265 -12.61 -12.14 -2.85
N ALA A 266 -12.36 -13.21 -3.60
CA ALA A 266 -12.58 -14.59 -3.13
C ALA A 266 -11.78 -14.93 -1.85
N ASP A 267 -10.62 -14.31 -1.66
CA ASP A 267 -9.78 -14.41 -0.46
C ASP A 267 -10.03 -13.25 0.51
N VAL A 268 -11.20 -13.25 1.15
CA VAL A 268 -11.56 -12.33 2.24
C VAL A 268 -11.08 -12.83 3.59
N GLY A 269 -9.97 -13.57 3.67
CA GLY A 269 -9.40 -14.06 4.93
C GLY A 269 -10.12 -15.26 5.55
N ASP A 270 -9.53 -15.80 6.62
CA ASP A 270 -9.99 -16.99 7.34
C ASP A 270 -11.18 -16.71 8.28
N GLU A 271 -11.59 -17.73 9.04
CA GLU A 271 -12.67 -17.63 10.03
C GLU A 271 -12.38 -16.62 11.16
N ASN A 272 -11.15 -16.13 11.27
CA ASN A 272 -10.72 -15.13 12.24
C ASN A 272 -10.46 -13.75 11.60
N GLY A 273 -10.67 -13.62 10.28
CA GLY A 273 -10.44 -12.40 9.51
C GLY A 273 -8.98 -12.17 9.09
N GLU A 274 -8.10 -13.17 9.19
CA GLU A 274 -6.69 -13.09 8.79
C GLU A 274 -6.49 -13.55 7.33
N THR A 275 -5.54 -12.95 6.60
CA THR A 275 -5.26 -13.38 5.22
C THR A 275 -4.63 -14.77 5.19
N VAL A 276 -5.21 -15.67 4.38
CA VAL A 276 -4.72 -17.04 4.22
C VAL A 276 -3.60 -17.05 3.18
N ILE A 277 -2.34 -17.00 3.62
CA ILE A 277 -1.23 -17.28 2.71
C ILE A 277 -1.06 -18.80 2.61
N ASP A 278 -1.41 -19.39 1.46
CA ASP A 278 -1.23 -20.83 1.22
C ASP A 278 0.22 -21.30 1.36
N GLU A 279 1.20 -20.43 1.09
CA GLU A 279 2.63 -20.72 1.26
C GLU A 279 3.05 -20.95 2.72
N ARG A 280 2.23 -20.55 3.71
CA ARG A 280 2.48 -20.76 5.16
C ARG A 280 1.79 -21.99 5.74
N LYS A 281 0.94 -22.70 4.99
CA LYS A 281 0.39 -23.97 5.44
C LYS A 281 1.52 -24.99 5.47
N ILE A 282 1.97 -25.37 6.67
CA ILE A 282 2.98 -26.41 6.86
C ILE A 282 2.44 -27.68 6.20
N ARG A 283 3.02 -28.04 5.05
CA ARG A 283 2.73 -29.32 4.40
C ARG A 283 3.49 -30.39 5.18
N ILE A 284 2.92 -30.84 6.29
CA ILE A 284 3.43 -32.02 7.00
C ILE A 284 3.19 -33.22 6.09
N LYS A 285 4.11 -33.46 5.16
CA LYS A 285 4.23 -34.77 4.53
C LYS A 285 4.77 -35.69 5.63
N PRO A 286 4.13 -36.83 5.92
CA PRO A 286 4.77 -37.85 6.73
C PRO A 286 6.12 -38.17 6.07
N LEU A 287 7.19 -38.24 6.85
CA LEU A 287 8.47 -38.71 6.32
C LEU A 287 8.25 -40.07 5.66
N PRO A 288 8.77 -40.31 4.44
CA PRO A 288 8.69 -41.62 3.84
C PRO A 288 9.36 -42.62 4.79
N ASN A 289 8.61 -43.66 5.14
CA ASN A 289 9.04 -44.69 6.07
C ASN A 289 10.11 -45.54 5.37
N VAL A 290 11.36 -45.08 5.40
CA VAL A 290 12.49 -45.82 4.84
C VAL A 290 12.78 -46.99 5.77
N LYS A 291 12.35 -48.19 5.34
CA LYS A 291 12.77 -49.45 5.92
C LYS A 291 14.30 -49.49 5.94
N LYS A 292 14.89 -49.60 7.14
CA LYS A 292 16.32 -49.87 7.32
C LYS A 292 16.67 -51.19 6.66
N ASN A 293 17.31 -51.14 5.50
CA ASN A 293 18.13 -52.22 4.95
C ASN A 293 19.26 -51.57 4.14
N ALA A 294 20.35 -51.21 4.81
CA ALA A 294 21.61 -50.84 4.18
C ALA A 294 22.69 -51.82 4.64
N PRO A 295 23.43 -52.49 3.72
CA PRO A 295 24.61 -53.25 4.07
C PRO A 295 25.80 -52.34 4.36
N LYS A 296 26.67 -52.82 5.25
CA LYS A 296 27.88 -52.19 5.79
C LYS A 296 28.94 -51.92 4.69
N PRO A 297 29.66 -50.78 4.69
CA PRO A 297 30.79 -50.56 3.77
C PRO A 297 32.06 -51.29 4.26
N PRO A 298 32.92 -51.79 3.35
CA PRO A 298 34.21 -52.39 3.72
C PRO A 298 35.31 -51.35 3.97
N LEU A 299 36.25 -51.72 4.85
CA LEU A 299 37.48 -51.04 5.26
C LEU A 299 38.63 -51.22 4.21
N PRO A 300 39.73 -50.45 4.29
CA PRO A 300 40.58 -50.06 3.16
C PRO A 300 41.80 -50.97 2.92
N SER A 301 42.44 -50.81 1.76
CA SER A 301 43.78 -51.33 1.46
C SER A 301 44.68 -50.27 0.81
N SER A 302 45.93 -50.23 1.27
CA SER A 302 47.13 -49.47 0.84
C SER A 302 47.68 -49.94 -0.53
N ASP A 303 48.59 -49.33 -1.31
CA ASP A 303 49.82 -48.52 -1.12
C ASP A 303 50.25 -47.75 -2.43
N LEU A 304 50.80 -46.51 -2.29
CA LEU A 304 52.02 -45.86 -2.87
C LEU A 304 52.38 -45.84 -4.42
N PRO A 305 53.32 -44.98 -4.95
CA PRO A 305 53.57 -43.53 -4.74
C PRO A 305 54.12 -42.69 -5.98
N VAL A 306 54.23 -41.35 -5.79
CA VAL A 306 55.14 -40.29 -6.37
C VAL A 306 55.13 -39.90 -7.88
N SER A 307 54.88 -38.61 -8.21
CA SER A 307 55.89 -37.65 -8.74
C SER A 307 55.34 -36.25 -9.11
N ASP A 308 56.16 -35.23 -8.79
CA ASP A 308 56.07 -33.79 -9.06
C ASP A 308 55.99 -33.43 -10.55
N VAL A 309 55.10 -32.49 -10.93
CA VAL A 309 55.40 -31.45 -11.95
C VAL A 309 54.61 -30.19 -11.63
N GLY A 310 55.33 -29.12 -11.29
CA GLY A 310 54.78 -27.79 -11.04
C GLY A 310 54.12 -27.16 -12.26
N LEU A 311 53.01 -26.44 -12.03
CA LEU A 311 52.45 -25.48 -12.97
C LEU A 311 52.30 -24.12 -12.30
N THR A 312 53.27 -23.28 -12.65
CA THR A 312 53.27 -21.82 -12.64
C THR A 312 51.89 -21.16 -12.66
N ARG A 313 51.69 -20.31 -11.65
CA ARG A 313 50.64 -19.28 -11.56
C ARG A 313 50.79 -18.31 -12.75
N ARG A 314 50.06 -18.54 -13.85
CA ARG A 314 49.96 -17.56 -14.94
C ARG A 314 48.95 -16.49 -14.55
N SER A 315 49.41 -15.24 -14.58
CA SER A 315 48.63 -14.03 -14.36
C SER A 315 47.44 -13.97 -15.33
N SER A 316 46.21 -14.03 -14.80
CA SER A 316 44.96 -13.97 -15.55
C SER A 316 44.41 -12.54 -15.61
N SER A 317 45.24 -11.57 -16.00
CA SER A 317 44.78 -10.18 -16.18
C SER A 317 44.24 -9.88 -17.58
N TYR A 318 44.31 -10.84 -18.52
CA TYR A 318 43.93 -10.63 -19.93
C TYR A 318 42.56 -11.22 -20.31
N LEU A 319 41.99 -12.10 -19.48
CA LEU A 319 40.68 -12.73 -19.73
C LEU A 319 39.51 -12.06 -18.98
N ASP A 320 39.78 -11.13 -18.08
CA ASP A 320 38.78 -10.42 -17.26
C ASP A 320 37.87 -9.47 -18.08
N SER A 321 38.22 -9.18 -19.35
CA SER A 321 37.46 -8.27 -20.21
C SER A 321 36.35 -8.94 -21.04
N TYR A 322 36.34 -10.27 -21.13
CA TYR A 322 35.40 -11.03 -21.98
C TYR A 322 34.40 -11.91 -21.21
N LEU A 323 34.46 -11.93 -19.88
CA LEU A 323 33.61 -12.77 -19.04
C LEU A 323 32.37 -12.03 -18.54
N ASP A 324 31.21 -12.69 -18.61
CA ASP A 324 29.94 -12.21 -18.07
C ASP A 324 30.08 -11.93 -16.56
N PRO A 325 29.74 -10.72 -16.07
CA PRO A 325 29.75 -10.39 -14.64
C PRO A 325 28.96 -11.37 -13.77
N ALA A 326 27.89 -11.97 -14.32
CA ALA A 326 27.13 -13.01 -13.62
C ALA A 326 27.95 -14.29 -13.42
N PHE A 327 28.73 -14.69 -14.42
CA PHE A 327 29.62 -15.84 -14.36
C PHE A 327 30.76 -15.64 -13.36
N MET A 328 31.35 -14.44 -13.32
CA MET A 328 32.39 -14.09 -12.33
C MET A 328 31.87 -14.12 -10.88
N SER A 329 30.59 -13.79 -10.67
CA SER A 329 29.96 -13.82 -9.34
C SER A 329 29.64 -15.23 -8.84
N LEU A 330 29.50 -16.20 -9.74
CA LEU A 330 29.22 -17.61 -9.44
C LEU A 330 30.47 -18.37 -8.95
N ILE A 331 31.67 -17.93 -9.36
CA ILE A 331 32.95 -18.55 -9.00
C ILE A 331 33.40 -18.18 -7.58
N LYS A 332 32.83 -17.13 -6.99
CA LYS A 332 33.07 -16.74 -5.59
C LYS A 332 32.31 -17.63 -4.61
N ASP A 333 33.03 -18.07 -3.57
CA ASP A 333 32.49 -18.79 -2.42
C ASP A 333 31.22 -18.09 -1.86
N PRO A 334 30.09 -18.82 -1.69
CA PRO A 334 28.83 -18.27 -1.18
C PRO A 334 28.94 -17.63 0.21
N ASP A 335 29.84 -18.11 1.08
CA ASP A 335 30.00 -17.56 2.43
C ASP A 335 30.77 -16.23 2.42
N GLN A 336 31.75 -16.12 1.51
CA GLN A 336 32.48 -14.89 1.29
C GLN A 336 31.57 -13.79 0.70
N ARG A 337 30.65 -14.15 -0.20
CA ARG A 337 29.59 -13.24 -0.69
C ARG A 337 28.69 -12.75 0.43
N ARG A 338 28.26 -13.65 1.32
CA ARG A 338 27.39 -13.30 2.46
C ARG A 338 28.09 -12.36 3.43
N LYS A 339 29.39 -12.57 3.67
CA LYS A 339 30.22 -11.70 4.53
C LYS A 339 30.45 -10.31 3.92
N GLU A 340 30.81 -10.24 2.63
CA GLU A 340 30.98 -8.96 1.92
C GLU A 340 29.66 -8.14 1.89
N GLN A 341 28.50 -8.81 1.74
CA GLN A 341 27.18 -8.16 1.81
C GLN A 341 26.87 -7.63 3.21
N TRP A 342 27.18 -8.40 4.25
CA TRP A 342 26.99 -7.98 5.64
C TRP A 342 27.85 -6.75 5.98
N GLU A 343 29.13 -6.78 5.60
CA GLU A 343 30.08 -5.68 5.85
C GLU A 343 29.69 -4.39 5.10
N LYS A 344 29.26 -4.48 3.84
CA LYS A 344 28.74 -3.33 3.07
C LYS A 344 27.45 -2.74 3.66
N THR A 345 26.56 -3.60 4.15
CA THR A 345 25.30 -3.16 4.77
C THR A 345 25.56 -2.46 6.12
N ALA A 346 26.52 -2.98 6.90
CA ALA A 346 26.94 -2.37 8.15
C ALA A 346 27.66 -1.02 7.96
N GLN A 347 28.51 -0.89 6.93
CA GLN A 347 29.17 0.38 6.60
C GLN A 347 28.20 1.45 6.06
N ALA A 348 27.15 1.06 5.34
CA ALA A 348 26.16 2.02 4.83
C ALA A 348 25.22 2.59 5.90
N GLN A 349 25.02 1.88 7.01
CA GLN A 349 24.18 2.36 8.12
C GLN A 349 24.82 3.49 8.94
N SER A 350 26.15 3.64 8.93
CA SER A 350 26.82 4.66 9.75
C SER A 350 26.90 6.05 9.09
N GLY A 351 26.81 6.15 7.76
CA GLY A 351 27.09 7.39 7.02
C GLY A 351 25.89 8.21 6.55
N TRP A 352 24.66 7.67 6.58
CA TRP A 352 23.52 8.25 5.83
C TRP A 352 22.32 8.72 6.67
N ASN A 353 22.45 8.78 8.00
CA ASN A 353 21.38 9.27 8.89
C ASN A 353 20.99 10.75 8.72
N CYS A 354 21.78 11.56 8.00
CA CYS A 354 21.54 13.00 7.84
C CYS A 354 20.32 13.33 6.96
N PHE A 355 20.10 12.61 5.85
CA PHE A 355 19.00 12.94 4.91
C PHE A 355 17.61 12.52 5.41
N LYS A 356 17.55 11.55 6.32
CA LYS A 356 16.31 11.12 6.99
C LYS A 356 15.76 12.21 7.93
N MET A 357 16.64 13.04 8.46
CA MET A 357 16.29 14.21 9.29
C MET A 357 15.72 15.37 8.45
N LEU A 358 16.01 15.42 7.14
CA LEU A 358 15.54 16.45 6.21
C LEU A 358 14.27 16.07 5.41
N GLY A 359 13.63 14.93 5.70
CA GLY A 359 12.34 14.58 5.10
C GLY A 359 12.39 13.98 3.69
N TYR A 360 13.56 13.57 3.19
CA TYR A 360 13.75 13.05 1.82
C TYR A 360 13.57 11.52 1.65
N GLY A 361 12.92 10.84 2.60
CA GLY A 361 12.64 9.40 2.50
C GLY A 361 13.88 8.49 2.66
N ASP A 362 13.68 7.17 2.53
CA ASP A 362 14.74 6.16 2.64
C ASP A 362 15.47 6.07 1.30
N LEU A 363 16.54 6.85 1.15
CA LEU A 363 17.47 6.74 0.04
C LEU A 363 18.23 5.43 0.20
N GLY A 364 17.67 4.35 -0.34
CA GLY A 364 18.11 2.96 -0.18
C GLY A 364 19.63 2.74 -0.33
N GLY A 365 20.08 1.60 0.21
CA GLY A 365 21.46 1.19 0.51
C GLY A 365 22.56 1.42 -0.56
N PRO A 366 23.80 0.96 -0.29
CA PRO A 366 24.95 1.32 -1.10
C PRO A 366 24.76 0.94 -2.58
N PRO A 367 25.40 1.67 -3.51
CA PRO A 367 25.27 1.41 -4.94
C PRO A 367 25.61 -0.06 -5.24
N LEU A 368 24.69 -0.74 -5.93
CA LEU A 368 24.83 -2.15 -6.29
C LEU A 368 25.99 -2.33 -7.28
N SER A 369 26.65 -3.48 -7.21
CA SER A 369 27.62 -3.86 -8.24
C SER A 369 26.91 -4.10 -9.58
N ALA A 370 27.64 -4.01 -10.69
CA ALA A 370 27.07 -4.23 -12.02
C ALA A 370 26.43 -5.62 -12.18
N ALA A 371 26.97 -6.64 -11.49
CA ALA A 371 26.41 -8.00 -11.48
C ALA A 371 25.11 -8.08 -10.66
N GLU A 372 25.03 -7.38 -9.54
CA GLU A 372 23.82 -7.32 -8.71
C GLU A 372 22.69 -6.55 -9.41
N GLU A 373 23.01 -5.43 -10.06
CA GLU A 373 22.04 -4.67 -10.88
C GLU A 373 21.51 -5.52 -12.03
N TYR A 374 22.37 -6.27 -12.71
CA TYR A 374 21.96 -7.16 -13.79
C TYR A 374 21.05 -8.29 -13.28
N SER A 375 21.42 -8.95 -12.17
CA SER A 375 20.59 -9.98 -11.55
C SER A 375 19.23 -9.43 -11.09
N LEU A 376 19.23 -8.22 -10.50
CA LEU A 376 18.02 -7.52 -10.09
C LEU A 376 17.13 -7.25 -11.31
N HIS A 377 17.67 -6.66 -12.37
CA HIS A 377 16.96 -6.39 -13.62
C HIS A 377 16.35 -7.67 -14.20
N SER A 378 17.13 -8.74 -14.34
CA SER A 378 16.66 -10.03 -14.87
C SER A 378 15.53 -10.63 -14.04
N ARG A 379 15.59 -10.51 -12.71
CA ARG A 379 14.53 -10.99 -11.82
C ARG A 379 13.23 -10.21 -11.99
N TYR A 380 13.31 -8.88 -12.11
CA TYR A 380 12.14 -8.04 -12.34
C TYR A 380 11.54 -8.29 -13.74
N LEU A 381 12.37 -8.46 -14.76
CA LEU A 381 11.92 -8.81 -16.11
C LEU A 381 11.21 -10.18 -16.15
N ALA A 382 11.77 -11.20 -15.49
CA ALA A 382 11.14 -12.51 -15.38
C ALA A 382 9.76 -12.43 -14.70
N LYS A 383 9.66 -11.67 -13.61
CA LYS A 383 8.39 -11.42 -12.90
C LYS A 383 7.39 -10.64 -13.77
N ALA A 384 7.86 -9.65 -14.54
CA ALA A 384 7.01 -8.87 -15.44
C ALA A 384 6.48 -9.70 -16.63
N ASN A 385 7.24 -10.71 -17.06
CA ASN A 385 6.82 -11.64 -18.11
C ASN A 385 5.80 -12.67 -17.60
N SER A 386 5.83 -13.02 -16.31
CA SER A 386 4.86 -13.95 -15.71
C SER A 386 3.49 -13.33 -15.39
N LEU A 387 3.39 -12.00 -15.33
CA LEU A 387 2.17 -11.30 -14.92
C LEU A 387 1.46 -10.64 -16.12
N ASN A 388 0.13 -10.64 -16.07
CA ASN A 388 -0.67 -9.82 -16.97
C ASN A 388 -0.64 -8.36 -16.49
N LEU A 389 -0.25 -7.45 -17.38
CA LEU A 389 -0.07 -6.02 -17.09
C LEU A 389 -0.94 -5.14 -18.01
N SER A 390 -1.96 -5.71 -18.68
CA SER A 390 -2.83 -5.00 -19.60
C SER A 390 -3.58 -3.84 -18.94
N GLU A 391 -4.05 -4.02 -17.71
CA GLU A 391 -4.73 -2.96 -16.93
C GLU A 391 -3.86 -1.70 -16.77
N ILE A 392 -2.54 -1.87 -16.60
CA ILE A 392 -1.60 -0.75 -16.45
C ILE A 392 -1.28 -0.14 -17.81
N ALA A 393 -1.20 -0.94 -18.86
CA ALA A 393 -1.03 -0.45 -20.23
C ALA A 393 -2.22 0.43 -20.66
N GLU A 394 -3.44 0.08 -20.26
CA GLU A 394 -4.66 0.86 -20.53
C GLU A 394 -4.64 2.24 -19.87
N MET A 395 -3.91 2.41 -18.76
CA MET A 395 -3.76 3.71 -18.09
C MET A 395 -2.95 4.72 -18.92
N LYS A 396 -2.23 4.27 -19.97
CA LYS A 396 -1.41 5.11 -20.87
C LYS A 396 -0.44 6.05 -20.15
N ILE A 397 0.09 5.61 -19.00
CA ILE A 397 1.08 6.35 -18.23
C ILE A 397 2.42 6.38 -18.97
N VAL A 398 2.83 5.22 -19.49
CA VAL A 398 4.01 5.04 -20.31
C VAL A 398 3.57 4.34 -21.59
N TYR A 399 4.00 4.84 -22.73
CA TYR A 399 3.76 4.18 -24.01
C TYR A 399 4.89 4.46 -24.99
N ARG A 400 5.06 3.56 -25.95
CA ARG A 400 6.03 3.72 -27.03
C ARG A 400 5.52 4.76 -28.02
N GLY A 401 6.28 5.82 -28.18
CA GLY A 401 6.13 6.70 -29.33
C GLY A 401 6.76 6.06 -30.58
N GLY A 402 6.86 6.87 -31.63
CA GLY A 402 7.61 6.51 -32.82
C GLY A 402 9.09 6.81 -32.66
N VAL A 403 9.65 7.57 -33.60
CA VAL A 403 11.07 7.95 -33.60
C VAL A 403 11.28 9.45 -33.44
N ASP A 404 12.43 9.84 -32.89
CA ASP A 404 12.87 11.24 -32.88
C ASP A 404 13.43 11.66 -34.26
N SER A 405 13.80 12.92 -34.40
CA SER A 405 14.35 13.48 -35.64
C SER A 405 15.63 12.79 -36.12
N GLU A 406 16.31 12.05 -35.25
CA GLU A 406 17.53 11.28 -35.55
C GLU A 406 17.25 9.78 -35.72
N GLY A 407 15.97 9.37 -35.75
CA GLY A 407 15.56 7.99 -35.97
C GLY A 407 15.68 7.09 -34.73
N ARG A 408 15.90 7.65 -33.53
CA ARG A 408 15.94 6.89 -32.27
C ARG A 408 14.53 6.67 -31.75
N PRO A 409 14.21 5.49 -31.20
CA PRO A 409 12.89 5.25 -30.65
C PRO A 409 12.62 6.16 -29.45
N VAL A 410 11.37 6.60 -29.31
CA VAL A 410 10.94 7.52 -28.26
C VAL A 410 10.02 6.80 -27.29
N MET A 411 10.31 6.91 -25.99
CA MET A 411 9.38 6.52 -24.94
C MET A 411 8.68 7.76 -24.39
N VAL A 412 7.35 7.71 -24.29
CA VAL A 412 6.57 8.83 -23.75
C VAL A 412 6.04 8.47 -22.37
N ILE A 413 6.16 9.42 -21.45
CA ILE A 413 5.70 9.31 -20.07
C ILE A 413 4.76 10.48 -19.78
N VAL A 414 3.54 10.19 -19.33
CA VAL A 414 2.53 11.21 -19.04
C VAL A 414 2.33 11.36 -17.53
N GLY A 415 2.83 12.45 -16.95
CA GLY A 415 2.84 12.68 -15.52
C GLY A 415 1.44 12.74 -14.89
N ALA A 416 0.47 13.38 -15.55
CA ALA A 416 -0.89 13.48 -15.02
C ALA A 416 -1.58 12.11 -14.85
N HIS A 417 -1.38 11.18 -15.79
CA HIS A 417 -1.96 9.83 -15.68
C HIS A 417 -1.33 9.02 -14.55
N PHE A 418 -0.04 9.24 -14.27
CA PHE A 418 0.62 8.61 -13.13
C PHE A 418 -0.04 9.02 -11.81
N LEU A 419 -0.36 10.30 -11.64
CA LEU A 419 -1.00 10.82 -10.42
C LEU A 419 -2.45 10.36 -10.26
N LEU A 420 -3.21 10.27 -11.35
CA LEU A 420 -4.64 10.00 -11.32
C LEU A 420 -5.00 8.50 -11.31
N ARG A 421 -4.12 7.62 -11.82
CA ARG A 421 -4.48 6.23 -12.12
C ARG A 421 -3.54 5.17 -11.54
N CYS A 422 -2.34 5.52 -11.05
CA CYS A 422 -1.36 4.55 -10.59
C CYS A 422 -1.62 4.09 -9.13
N LEU A 423 -2.53 3.11 -8.96
CA LEU A 423 -2.86 2.52 -7.65
C LEU A 423 -1.80 1.52 -7.15
N ASP A 424 -1.09 0.84 -8.07
CA ASP A 424 -0.07 -0.17 -7.73
C ASP A 424 1.32 0.19 -8.29
N ARG A 425 2.18 0.72 -7.41
CA ARG A 425 3.55 1.13 -7.75
C ARG A 425 4.46 -0.06 -8.12
N GLU A 426 4.22 -1.27 -7.59
CA GLU A 426 5.08 -2.42 -7.88
C GLU A 426 4.78 -3.00 -9.26
N ARG A 427 3.50 -3.19 -9.59
CA ARG A 427 3.10 -3.63 -10.92
C ARG A 427 3.47 -2.58 -11.98
N PHE A 428 3.39 -1.29 -11.66
CA PHE A 428 3.89 -0.24 -12.54
C PHE A 428 5.39 -0.36 -12.83
N VAL A 429 6.22 -0.60 -11.81
CA VAL A 429 7.67 -0.84 -12.02
C VAL A 429 7.91 -2.03 -12.94
N LEU A 430 7.16 -3.13 -12.76
CA LEU A 430 7.26 -4.29 -13.65
C LEU A 430 6.86 -3.95 -15.09
N TYR A 431 5.80 -3.16 -15.28
CA TYR A 431 5.39 -2.67 -16.58
C TYR A 431 6.47 -1.80 -17.24
N VAL A 432 7.06 -0.87 -16.49
CA VAL A 432 8.17 -0.02 -16.97
C VAL A 432 9.36 -0.87 -17.40
N VAL A 433 9.79 -1.85 -16.61
CA VAL A 433 10.89 -2.74 -16.97
C VAL A 433 10.57 -3.49 -18.27
N LYS A 434 9.35 -4.02 -18.41
CA LYS A 434 8.91 -4.76 -19.60
C LYS A 434 8.86 -3.88 -20.86
N GLU A 435 8.38 -2.65 -20.75
CA GLU A 435 8.26 -1.72 -21.88
C GLU A 435 9.61 -1.11 -22.30
N PHE A 436 10.51 -0.86 -21.35
CA PHE A 436 11.81 -0.28 -21.64
C PHE A 436 12.83 -1.31 -22.16
N GLU A 437 12.71 -2.60 -21.80
CA GLU A 437 13.65 -3.65 -22.21
C GLU A 437 13.99 -3.65 -23.73
N PRO A 438 13.02 -3.62 -24.66
CA PRO A 438 13.34 -3.60 -26.09
C PRO A 438 14.01 -2.29 -26.54
N LEU A 439 13.74 -1.17 -25.87
CA LEU A 439 14.31 0.13 -26.19
C LEU A 439 15.74 0.27 -25.67
N MET A 440 16.03 -0.32 -24.53
CA MET A 440 17.33 -0.25 -23.86
C MET A 440 18.47 -0.95 -24.61
N GLN A 441 18.17 -1.67 -25.70
CA GLN A 441 19.18 -2.30 -26.57
C GLN A 441 19.83 -1.30 -27.53
N LYS A 442 19.17 -0.18 -27.83
CA LYS A 442 19.61 0.85 -28.79
C LYS A 442 19.56 2.24 -28.15
N PRO A 443 20.25 3.25 -28.70
CA PRO A 443 20.09 4.62 -28.20
C PRO A 443 18.64 5.08 -28.35
N TYR A 444 18.03 5.62 -27.29
CA TYR A 444 16.62 6.04 -27.28
C TYR A 444 16.43 7.36 -26.52
N SER A 445 15.31 8.03 -26.76
CA SER A 445 14.95 9.30 -26.12
C SER A 445 13.68 9.16 -25.28
N ILE A 446 13.55 9.94 -24.21
CA ILE A 446 12.35 9.97 -23.36
C ILE A 446 11.66 11.33 -23.51
N VAL A 447 10.34 11.34 -23.65
CA VAL A 447 9.51 12.55 -23.59
C VAL A 447 8.61 12.46 -22.35
N TYR A 448 8.72 13.42 -21.44
CA TYR A 448 7.91 13.51 -20.24
C TYR A 448 6.96 14.71 -20.31
N PHE A 449 5.66 14.45 -20.27
CA PHE A 449 4.63 15.48 -20.20
C PHE A 449 4.28 15.80 -18.75
N HIS A 450 4.61 17.00 -18.29
CA HIS A 450 4.30 17.48 -16.94
C HIS A 450 2.98 18.27 -16.85
N SER A 451 2.29 18.50 -17.97
CA SER A 451 1.02 19.22 -18.01
C SER A 451 0.03 18.71 -16.97
N ALA A 452 -0.60 19.61 -16.21
CA ALA A 452 -1.58 19.30 -15.16
C ALA A 452 -1.07 18.43 -13.98
N ALA A 453 0.23 18.13 -13.89
CA ALA A 453 0.81 17.33 -12.80
C ALA A 453 1.25 18.16 -11.57
N SER A 454 0.83 19.43 -11.48
CA SER A 454 1.35 20.42 -10.51
C SER A 454 0.74 20.34 -9.11
N LEU A 455 -0.25 19.49 -8.85
CA LEU A 455 -1.08 19.59 -7.64
C LEU A 455 -0.75 18.64 -6.49
N GLN A 456 0.15 17.66 -6.62
CA GLN A 456 0.38 16.66 -5.56
C GLN A 456 1.79 16.03 -5.58
N PRO A 457 2.25 15.42 -4.46
CA PRO A 457 3.67 15.13 -4.23
C PRO A 457 4.24 14.18 -5.28
N GLN A 458 5.35 14.61 -5.85
CA GLN A 458 6.15 13.85 -6.81
C GLN A 458 6.61 12.52 -6.20
N PRO A 459 6.86 11.48 -7.02
CA PRO A 459 7.33 10.20 -6.50
C PRO A 459 8.57 10.38 -5.62
N ASP A 460 8.57 9.70 -4.47
CA ASP A 460 9.66 9.69 -3.49
C ASP A 460 11.02 9.51 -4.19
N LEU A 461 12.01 10.34 -3.83
CA LEU A 461 13.36 10.29 -4.39
C LEU A 461 13.98 8.90 -4.24
N GLY A 462 13.71 8.23 -3.12
CA GLY A 462 14.15 6.86 -2.87
C GLY A 462 13.54 5.86 -3.85
N TRP A 463 12.26 6.04 -4.20
CA TRP A 463 11.58 5.21 -5.20
C TRP A 463 12.15 5.42 -6.61
N MET A 464 12.42 6.67 -7.00
CA MET A 464 12.98 6.98 -8.32
C MET A 464 14.39 6.41 -8.47
N ARG A 465 15.22 6.54 -7.44
CA ARG A 465 16.56 5.94 -7.40
C ARG A 465 16.51 4.41 -7.56
N ARG A 466 15.57 3.77 -6.86
CA ARG A 466 15.38 2.32 -6.96
C ARG A 466 14.93 1.88 -8.35
N LEU A 467 14.03 2.63 -8.99
CA LEU A 467 13.62 2.34 -10.37
C LEU A 467 14.82 2.44 -11.33
N GLN A 468 15.67 3.47 -11.19
CA GLN A 468 16.88 3.58 -12.00
C GLN A 468 17.87 2.43 -11.76
N GLN A 469 18.01 1.96 -10.52
CA GLN A 469 18.82 0.77 -10.21
C GLN A 469 18.22 -0.51 -10.81
N ILE A 470 16.90 -0.64 -10.83
CA ILE A 470 16.21 -1.79 -11.44
C ILE A 470 16.40 -1.79 -12.95
N LEU A 471 16.28 -0.64 -13.62
CA LEU A 471 16.59 -0.49 -15.04
C LEU A 471 18.09 -0.70 -15.31
N GLY A 472 18.95 -0.38 -14.36
CA GLY A 472 20.39 -0.67 -14.40
C GLY A 472 21.17 0.22 -15.38
N ARG A 473 22.48 0.00 -15.46
CA ARG A 473 23.41 0.85 -16.25
C ARG A 473 23.15 0.87 -17.75
N LYS A 474 22.52 -0.17 -18.31
CA LYS A 474 22.17 -0.22 -19.75
C LYS A 474 21.28 0.95 -20.15
N HIS A 475 20.28 1.26 -19.30
CA HIS A 475 19.42 2.42 -19.45
C HIS A 475 20.24 3.72 -19.50
N GLN A 476 21.13 3.92 -18.54
CA GLN A 476 21.90 5.16 -18.41
C GLN A 476 22.84 5.41 -19.61
N ARG A 477 23.44 4.34 -20.15
CA ARG A 477 24.35 4.38 -21.31
C ARG A 477 23.61 4.71 -22.60
N ASN A 478 22.48 4.04 -22.85
CA ASN A 478 21.75 4.14 -24.12
C ASN A 478 20.69 5.26 -24.13
N LEU A 479 20.38 5.86 -22.98
CA LEU A 479 19.54 7.05 -22.96
C LEU A 479 20.27 8.23 -23.62
N HIS A 480 19.67 8.83 -24.65
CA HIS A 480 20.21 10.00 -25.32
C HIS A 480 19.78 11.32 -24.66
N ALA A 481 18.47 11.55 -24.56
CA ALA A 481 17.90 12.78 -24.00
C ALA A 481 16.58 12.50 -23.28
N ILE A 482 16.26 13.34 -22.29
CA ILE A 482 14.95 13.39 -21.62
C ILE A 482 14.34 14.78 -21.90
N TYR A 483 13.34 14.85 -22.76
CA TYR A 483 12.60 16.08 -23.04
C TYR A 483 11.47 16.25 -22.04
N VAL A 484 11.54 17.27 -21.19
CA VAL A 484 10.52 17.59 -20.19
C VAL A 484 9.66 18.74 -20.70
N LEU A 485 8.40 18.45 -21.03
CA LEU A 485 7.43 19.43 -21.51
C LEU A 485 6.68 20.09 -20.34
N HIS A 486 6.55 21.42 -20.39
CA HIS A 486 5.92 22.28 -19.38
C HIS A 486 6.55 22.14 -17.98
N PRO A 487 7.87 22.37 -17.84
CA PRO A 487 8.54 22.21 -16.57
C PRO A 487 8.14 23.31 -15.58
N THR A 488 7.51 22.92 -14.47
CA THR A 488 7.22 23.82 -13.34
C THR A 488 8.49 24.12 -12.54
N PHE A 489 8.48 25.23 -11.78
CA PHE A 489 9.57 25.54 -10.85
C PHE A 489 9.81 24.40 -9.85
N GLY A 490 8.73 23.82 -9.31
CA GLY A 490 8.81 22.67 -8.41
C GLY A 490 9.47 21.44 -9.06
N LEU A 491 9.14 21.12 -10.31
CA LEU A 491 9.80 20.03 -11.04
C LEU A 491 11.29 20.30 -11.28
N LYS A 492 11.65 21.52 -11.69
CA LYS A 492 13.06 21.90 -11.87
C LYS A 492 13.86 21.77 -10.57
N ALA A 493 13.28 22.22 -9.46
CA ALA A 493 13.88 22.09 -8.12
C ALA A 493 14.05 20.61 -7.70
N ALA A 494 13.07 19.76 -7.98
CA ALA A 494 13.15 18.34 -7.66
C ALA A 494 14.17 17.58 -8.52
N ILE A 495 14.25 17.87 -9.82
CA ILE A 495 15.28 17.30 -10.70
C ILE A 495 16.68 17.75 -10.23
N PHE A 496 16.83 19.01 -9.83
CA PHE A 496 18.07 19.51 -9.25
C PHE A 496 18.43 18.79 -7.95
N ALA A 497 17.47 18.55 -7.05
CA ALA A 497 17.68 17.75 -5.85
C ALA A 497 18.09 16.29 -6.17
N MET A 498 17.48 15.68 -7.20
CA MET A 498 17.86 14.34 -7.67
C MET A 498 19.29 14.27 -8.23
N GLN A 499 19.75 15.32 -8.91
CA GLN A 499 21.13 15.41 -9.40
C GLN A 499 22.17 15.33 -8.26
N LEU A 500 21.84 15.84 -7.08
CA LEU A 500 22.74 15.80 -5.92
C LEU A 500 22.84 14.41 -5.27
N VAL A 501 21.84 13.56 -5.49
CA VAL A 501 21.67 12.28 -4.78
C VAL A 501 21.96 11.07 -5.67
N VAL A 502 21.75 11.19 -6.98
CA VAL A 502 21.86 10.09 -7.95
C VAL A 502 22.92 10.39 -9.00
N ASP A 503 23.56 9.34 -9.54
CA ASP A 503 24.61 9.47 -10.55
C ASP A 503 24.24 10.48 -11.66
N ASN A 504 25.07 11.50 -11.79
CA ASN A 504 24.82 12.70 -12.59
C ASN A 504 24.70 12.46 -14.11
N VAL A 505 24.90 11.23 -14.60
CA VAL A 505 25.00 10.93 -16.04
C VAL A 505 23.65 11.06 -16.76
N VAL A 506 22.57 10.59 -16.13
CA VAL A 506 21.22 10.61 -16.72
C VAL A 506 20.64 12.01 -16.69
N TRP A 507 20.74 12.68 -15.54
CA TRP A 507 20.09 13.96 -15.31
C TRP A 507 20.73 15.14 -16.04
N LYS A 508 21.98 15.01 -16.50
CA LYS A 508 22.62 15.95 -17.43
C LYS A 508 22.03 15.93 -18.84
N LYS A 509 21.28 14.87 -19.18
CA LYS A 509 20.61 14.69 -20.49
C LYS A 509 19.17 15.25 -20.50
N VAL A 510 18.75 15.93 -19.43
CA VAL A 510 17.42 16.54 -19.34
C VAL A 510 17.40 17.85 -20.09
N ILE A 511 16.46 17.98 -21.02
CA ILE A 511 16.21 19.18 -21.81
C ILE A 511 14.81 19.68 -21.46
N TYR A 512 14.75 20.89 -20.92
CA TYR A 512 13.51 21.56 -20.56
C TYR A 512 12.88 22.21 -21.80
N VAL A 513 11.61 21.90 -22.04
CA VAL A 513 10.85 22.38 -23.19
C VAL A 513 9.59 23.06 -22.69
N ASP A 514 9.48 24.37 -22.90
CA ASP A 514 8.36 25.14 -22.37
C ASP A 514 7.13 25.12 -23.28
N ARG A 515 7.25 24.68 -24.54
CA ARG A 515 6.16 24.67 -25.54
C ARG A 515 6.13 23.41 -26.40
N LEU A 516 4.95 22.97 -26.83
CA LEU A 516 4.79 21.83 -27.73
C LEU A 516 5.51 22.01 -29.07
N LEU A 517 5.46 23.21 -29.65
CA LEU A 517 6.16 23.51 -30.91
C LEU A 517 7.68 23.33 -30.83
N GLN A 518 8.27 23.59 -29.67
CA GLN A 518 9.70 23.37 -29.45
C GLN A 518 10.01 21.87 -29.35
N LEU A 519 9.12 21.09 -28.75
CA LEU A 519 9.25 19.63 -28.69
C LEU A 519 9.23 19.03 -30.11
N PHE A 520 8.38 19.56 -31.00
CA PHE A 520 8.28 19.09 -32.39
C PHE A 520 9.53 19.29 -33.23
N LYS A 521 10.48 20.13 -32.79
CA LYS A 521 11.80 20.23 -33.43
C LYS A 521 12.67 18.99 -33.18
N TYR A 522 12.44 18.30 -32.06
CA TYR A 522 13.19 17.12 -31.65
C TYR A 522 12.46 15.83 -31.98
N VAL A 523 11.13 15.80 -31.82
CA VAL A 523 10.30 14.63 -32.09
C VAL A 523 9.11 15.03 -32.94
N PRO A 524 9.00 14.56 -34.20
CA PRO A 524 7.88 14.90 -35.07
C PRO A 524 6.52 14.57 -34.45
N ARG A 525 5.52 15.41 -34.69
CA ARG A 525 4.18 15.27 -34.08
C ARG A 525 3.53 13.94 -34.43
N GLU A 526 3.71 13.45 -35.65
CA GLU A 526 3.12 12.22 -36.17
C GLU A 526 3.59 10.99 -35.40
N GLN A 527 4.73 11.10 -34.71
CA GLN A 527 5.33 10.03 -33.92
C GLN A 527 4.83 10.03 -32.46
N LEU A 528 3.99 11.00 -32.06
CA LEU A 528 3.52 11.18 -30.68
C LEU A 528 1.99 11.22 -30.58
N THR A 529 1.42 10.38 -29.74
CA THR A 529 -0.01 10.41 -29.38
C THR A 529 -0.24 11.30 -28.17
N ILE A 530 -0.36 12.61 -28.38
CA ILE A 530 -0.43 13.60 -27.28
C ILE A 530 -1.86 13.70 -26.74
N PRO A 531 -2.09 13.56 -25.41
CA PRO A 531 -3.42 13.74 -24.80
C PRO A 531 -3.96 15.18 -24.91
N ASP A 532 -5.28 15.33 -24.97
CA ASP A 532 -5.93 16.63 -25.22
C ASP A 532 -5.66 17.67 -24.12
N PHE A 533 -5.60 17.25 -22.85
CA PHE A 533 -5.28 18.15 -21.74
C PHE A 533 -3.86 18.74 -21.84
N VAL A 534 -2.92 18.09 -22.54
CA VAL A 534 -1.57 18.63 -22.75
C VAL A 534 -1.61 19.83 -23.68
N PHE A 535 -2.44 19.79 -24.73
CA PHE A 535 -2.67 20.92 -25.62
C PHE A 535 -3.41 22.05 -24.93
N GLN A 536 -4.42 21.71 -24.14
CA GLN A 536 -5.16 22.71 -23.36
C GLN A 536 -4.24 23.44 -22.36
N HIS A 537 -3.37 22.71 -21.67
CA HIS A 537 -2.41 23.33 -20.76
C HIS A 537 -1.37 24.20 -21.49
N ASP A 538 -0.89 23.79 -22.67
CA ASP A 538 0.00 24.63 -23.50
C ASP A 538 -0.72 25.93 -23.93
N LEU A 539 -2.02 25.85 -24.27
CA LEU A 539 -2.84 27.02 -24.57
C LEU A 539 -3.06 27.93 -23.36
N GLU A 540 -3.33 27.37 -22.18
CA GLU A 540 -3.56 28.16 -20.96
C GLU A 540 -2.27 28.87 -20.50
N VAL A 541 -1.13 28.17 -20.56
CA VAL A 541 0.16 28.69 -20.08
C VAL A 541 0.85 29.57 -21.14
N ASN A 542 0.75 29.22 -22.43
CA ASN A 542 1.47 29.87 -23.51
C ASN A 542 0.58 30.57 -24.56
N GLY A 543 -0.74 30.40 -24.54
CA GLY A 543 -1.68 30.94 -25.55
C GLY A 543 -1.78 32.47 -25.57
N GLY A 544 -1.46 33.16 -24.47
CA GLY A 544 -1.31 34.62 -24.44
C GLY A 544 -0.13 35.15 -25.30
N LYS A 545 0.76 34.26 -25.78
CA LYS A 545 1.95 34.60 -26.58
C LYS A 545 1.81 34.19 -28.06
N GLY A 546 0.60 34.36 -28.62
CA GLY A 546 0.37 34.39 -30.07
C GLY A 546 0.21 33.04 -30.77
N VAL A 547 -0.46 32.06 -30.16
CA VAL A 547 -0.73 30.76 -30.83
C VAL A 547 -2.22 30.44 -30.83
N ILE A 548 -2.74 30.04 -32.00
CA ILE A 548 -4.11 29.54 -32.17
C ILE A 548 -4.01 28.04 -32.50
N VAL A 549 -4.65 27.19 -31.70
CA VAL A 549 -4.80 25.77 -31.98
C VAL A 549 -6.16 25.57 -32.63
N ASP A 550 -6.19 25.03 -33.85
CA ASP A 550 -7.45 24.69 -34.52
C ASP A 550 -8.11 23.49 -33.80
N PRO A 551 -9.30 23.67 -33.20
CA PRO A 551 -9.95 22.62 -32.42
C PRO A 551 -10.38 21.41 -33.26
N ARG A 552 -10.49 21.53 -34.59
CA ARG A 552 -10.88 20.41 -35.48
C ARG A 552 -9.69 19.59 -35.97
N THR A 553 -8.59 20.25 -36.31
CA THR A 553 -7.42 19.60 -36.92
C THR A 553 -6.26 19.40 -35.92
N LYS A 554 -6.38 20.01 -34.73
CA LYS A 554 -5.34 20.07 -33.69
C LYS A 554 -4.01 20.65 -34.22
N TYR A 555 -4.02 21.39 -35.33
CA TYR A 555 -2.85 22.09 -35.86
C TYR A 555 -2.61 23.39 -35.09
N VAL A 556 -1.33 23.68 -34.85
CA VAL A 556 -0.86 24.80 -34.03
C VAL A 556 -0.28 25.87 -34.97
N TYR A 557 -0.91 27.04 -35.02
CA TYR A 557 -0.45 28.19 -35.82
C TYR A 557 0.19 29.25 -34.93
N GLN A 558 1.29 29.85 -35.37
CA GLN A 558 1.76 31.12 -34.81
C GLN A 558 0.98 32.28 -35.45
N ARG A 559 0.50 33.22 -34.64
CA ARG A 559 0.11 34.56 -35.14
C ARG A 559 1.38 35.21 -35.73
N PRO A 560 1.30 35.81 -36.92
CA PRO A 560 2.40 36.59 -37.47
C PRO A 560 2.79 37.75 -36.56
#